data_AF-A0A6N2S3L3-F1
#
_entry.id   AF-A0A6N2S3L3-F1
#
_cell.length_a   1.000
_cell.length_b   1.000
_cell.length_c   1.000
_cell.angle_alpha   90.00
_cell.angle_beta   90.00
_cell.angle_gamma   90.00
#
_symmetry.space_group_name_H-M   'P 1'
#
loop_
_entity.id
_entity.type
_entity.pdbx_description
1 polymer ?
#
loop_
_entity_poly.entity_id
_entity_poly.type
_entity_poly.pdbx_seq_one_letter_code
_entity_poly.pdbx_strand_id
1 'polypeptide(L)'
;MDKFIKNLIEGNNFPPKGSVTFTSSDHVRFQNNQDISGHNYGANRRLVIEKNIEDGEGYTVTMFNLDGMHPLWQNNIQMSPKRMRITNVSDNIVQLRGYGYDSMGASFADYGVVLLIENEEIIRVQLNMYDRNISIVYLK
;
A
#
# COMPACT_ATOMS: atom_id res chain seq x y z
N MET A 1 9.80 18.50 -3.58
CA MET A 1 9.79 17.03 -3.61
C MET A 1 10.27 16.40 -2.32
N ASP A 2 9.33 15.80 -1.59
CA ASP A 2 9.64 14.81 -0.55
C ASP A 2 10.59 13.76 -1.15
N LYS A 3 11.75 13.57 -0.51
CA LYS A 3 12.78 12.64 -1.00
C LYS A 3 12.22 11.22 -1.14
N PHE A 4 11.26 10.82 -0.31
CA PHE A 4 10.69 9.49 -0.34
C PHE A 4 9.75 9.28 -1.53
N ILE A 5 8.86 10.25 -1.81
CA ILE A 5 8.01 10.24 -3.02
C ILE A 5 8.86 10.23 -4.29
N LYS A 6 9.94 11.02 -4.33
CA LYS A 6 10.90 11.02 -5.44
C LYS A 6 11.38 9.60 -5.77
N ASN A 7 11.80 8.85 -4.75
CA ASN A 7 12.31 7.49 -4.96
C ASN A 7 11.24 6.53 -5.51
N LEU A 8 9.98 6.70 -5.11
CA LEU A 8 8.87 5.92 -5.67
C LEU A 8 8.67 6.21 -7.17
N ILE A 9 8.66 7.48 -7.56
CA ILE A 9 8.49 7.92 -8.96
C ILE A 9 9.72 7.52 -9.81
N GLU A 10 10.93 7.54 -9.25
CA GLU A 10 12.14 7.12 -9.97
C GLU A 10 12.28 5.59 -10.06
N GLY A 11 11.38 4.82 -9.43
CA GLY A 11 11.46 3.36 -9.41
C GLY A 11 12.63 2.83 -8.56
N ASN A 12 13.14 3.62 -7.61
CA ASN A 12 14.31 3.24 -6.82
C ASN A 12 13.94 2.28 -5.69
N ASN A 13 14.32 1.01 -5.82
CA ASN A 13 14.17 0.00 -4.77
C ASN A 13 15.20 0.12 -3.62
N PHE A 14 15.99 1.18 -3.54
CA PHE A 14 16.90 1.44 -2.42
C PHE A 14 16.69 2.85 -1.86
N PRO A 15 15.51 3.15 -1.28
CA PRO A 15 15.21 4.46 -0.73
C PRO A 15 16.03 4.74 0.54
N PRO A 16 16.25 6.03 0.88
CA PRO A 16 16.78 6.40 2.19
C PRO A 16 15.79 6.03 3.31
N LYS A 17 16.23 6.09 4.57
CA LYS A 17 15.33 5.96 5.73
C LYS A 17 14.23 7.03 5.65
N GLY A 18 13.00 6.61 5.89
CA GLY A 18 11.82 7.47 5.81
C GLY A 18 10.57 6.67 5.52
N SER A 19 9.44 7.36 5.46
CA SER A 19 8.15 6.81 5.11
C SER A 19 7.26 7.86 4.46
N VAL A 20 6.26 7.39 3.73
CA VAL A 20 5.15 8.19 3.25
C VAL A 20 3.84 7.51 3.62
N THR A 21 2.80 8.31 3.86
CA THR A 21 1.50 7.80 4.27
C THR A 21 0.39 8.27 3.35
N PHE A 22 -0.59 7.41 3.10
CA PHE A 22 -1.84 7.76 2.45
C PHE A 22 -2.99 7.43 3.40
N THR A 23 -3.88 8.38 3.65
CA THR A 23 -5.07 8.18 4.49
C THR A 23 -6.32 8.36 3.64
N SER A 24 -7.29 7.47 3.82
CA SER A 24 -8.54 7.46 3.07
C SER A 24 -9.69 7.09 4.00
N SER A 25 -10.86 7.68 3.76
CA SER A 25 -12.11 7.38 4.46
C SER A 25 -13.10 6.61 3.58
N ASP A 26 -12.70 6.20 2.38
CA ASP A 26 -13.56 5.52 1.42
C ASP A 26 -12.78 4.53 0.54
N HIS A 27 -13.40 3.40 0.27
CA HIS A 27 -12.87 2.44 -0.68
C HIS A 27 -13.96 1.65 -1.39
N VAL A 28 -13.63 1.17 -2.58
CA VAL A 28 -14.46 0.26 -3.36
C VAL A 28 -13.70 -1.05 -3.57
N ARG A 29 -14.37 -2.17 -3.34
CA ARG A 29 -13.81 -3.51 -3.51
C ARG A 29 -14.32 -4.12 -4.81
N PHE A 30 -13.38 -4.62 -5.60
CA PHE A 30 -13.65 -5.39 -6.79
C PHE A 30 -13.22 -6.84 -6.58
N GLN A 31 -14.01 -7.77 -7.10
CA GLN A 31 -13.64 -9.18 -7.21
C GLN A 31 -13.93 -9.63 -8.64
N ASN A 32 -12.96 -10.29 -9.28
CA ASN A 32 -13.07 -10.64 -10.70
C ASN A 32 -13.40 -9.42 -11.59
N ASN A 33 -12.80 -8.26 -11.29
CA ASN A 33 -13.03 -6.97 -11.95
C ASN A 33 -14.47 -6.42 -11.86
N GLN A 34 -15.32 -7.03 -11.03
CA GLN A 34 -16.66 -6.53 -10.75
C GLN A 34 -16.68 -5.82 -9.40
N ASP A 35 -17.31 -4.65 -9.33
CA ASP A 35 -17.60 -3.99 -8.06
C ASP A 35 -18.55 -4.86 -7.23
N ILE A 36 -18.14 -5.21 -6.00
CA ILE A 36 -18.91 -6.06 -5.08
C ILE A 36 -19.29 -5.36 -3.78
N SER A 37 -18.93 -4.09 -3.58
CA SER A 37 -19.20 -3.38 -2.33
C SER A 37 -19.89 -2.04 -2.51
N GLY A 38 -19.73 -1.39 -3.67
CA GLY A 38 -19.90 0.05 -3.77
C GLY A 38 -18.92 0.80 -2.86
N HIS A 39 -19.19 2.08 -2.65
CA HIS A 39 -18.43 2.95 -1.74
C HIS A 39 -18.62 2.54 -0.28
N ASN A 40 -17.52 2.56 0.49
CA ASN A 40 -17.48 2.27 1.92
C ASN A 40 -17.14 3.55 2.69
N TYR A 41 -18.00 4.56 2.56
CA TYR A 41 -17.80 5.86 3.22
C TYR A 41 -17.65 5.71 4.75
N GLY A 42 -16.68 6.43 5.31
CA GLY A 42 -16.38 6.42 6.73
C GLY A 42 -15.49 5.25 7.19
N ALA A 43 -15.07 4.36 6.28
CA ALA A 43 -14.15 3.27 6.61
C ALA A 43 -12.69 3.77 6.55
N ASN A 44 -12.19 4.30 7.67
CA ASN A 44 -10.92 5.02 7.70
C ASN A 44 -9.73 4.06 7.68
N ARG A 45 -8.85 4.22 6.69
CA ARG A 45 -7.64 3.43 6.50
C ARG A 45 -6.42 4.31 6.30
N ARG A 46 -5.28 3.83 6.78
CA ARG A 46 -3.97 4.44 6.51
C ARG A 46 -3.01 3.40 5.94
N LEU A 47 -2.52 3.67 4.74
CA LEU A 47 -1.39 2.97 4.17
C LEU A 47 -0.10 3.69 4.60
N VAL A 48 0.87 2.93 5.11
CA VAL A 48 2.23 3.41 5.35
C VAL A 48 3.17 2.64 4.43
N ILE A 49 3.99 3.38 3.69
CA ILE A 49 5.05 2.85 2.83
C ILE A 49 6.36 3.40 3.38
N GLU A 50 7.21 2.51 3.88
CA GLU A 50 8.49 2.87 4.50
C GLU A 50 9.64 2.10 3.86
N LYS A 51 10.88 2.56 4.09
CA LYS A 51 12.06 1.77 3.73
C LYS A 51 11.89 0.37 4.30
N ASN A 52 12.25 -0.66 3.55
CA ASN A 52 12.21 -2.04 4.02
C ASN A 52 12.77 -2.16 5.45
N ILE A 53 11.92 -2.54 6.39
CA ILE A 53 12.23 -2.61 7.83
C ILE A 53 13.26 -3.68 8.18
N GLU A 54 13.51 -4.62 7.27
CA GLU A 54 14.58 -5.62 7.37
C GLU A 54 15.87 -5.17 6.66
N ASP A 55 15.97 -3.88 6.30
CA ASP A 55 17.11 -3.28 5.59
C ASP A 55 17.47 -3.94 4.24
N GLY A 56 16.52 -4.66 3.63
CA GLY A 56 16.66 -5.25 2.29
C GLY A 56 16.21 -4.35 1.14
N GLU A 57 16.07 -4.94 -0.05
CA GLU A 57 15.53 -4.29 -1.25
C GLU A 57 14.09 -3.78 -1.01
N GLY A 58 13.75 -2.65 -1.61
CA GLY A 58 12.40 -2.12 -1.72
C GLY A 58 11.88 -1.49 -0.43
N TYR A 59 10.62 -1.80 -0.14
CA TYR A 59 9.77 -1.10 0.81
C TYR A 59 9.03 -2.07 1.71
N THR A 60 8.63 -1.61 2.88
CA THR A 60 7.62 -2.26 3.71
C THR A 60 6.31 -1.50 3.58
N VAL A 61 5.23 -2.23 3.32
CA VAL A 61 3.89 -1.68 3.18
C VAL A 61 2.97 -2.26 4.24
N THR A 62 2.33 -1.38 5.01
CA THR A 62 1.42 -1.74 6.11
C THR A 62 0.11 -0.99 5.97
N MET A 63 -1.02 -1.62 6.27
CA MET A 63 -2.34 -0.96 6.30
C MET A 63 -2.89 -0.98 7.73
N PHE A 64 -3.31 0.19 8.20
CA PHE A 64 -3.95 0.38 9.50
C PHE A 64 -5.44 0.68 9.33
N ASN A 65 -6.25 0.16 10.24
CA ASN A 65 -7.62 0.59 10.44
C ASN A 65 -7.64 1.74 11.46
N LEU A 66 -8.18 2.89 11.07
CA LEU A 66 -8.23 4.07 11.94
C LEU A 66 -9.55 4.18 12.72
N ASP A 67 -10.51 3.30 12.44
CA ASP A 67 -11.78 3.26 13.15
C ASP A 67 -11.66 2.54 14.51
N GLY A 68 -12.45 2.98 15.48
CA GLY A 68 -12.52 2.43 16.84
C GLY A 68 -11.73 3.22 17.89
N MET A 69 -12.04 3.00 19.17
CA MET A 69 -11.31 3.59 20.28
C MET A 69 -9.97 2.88 20.46
N HIS A 70 -8.87 3.56 20.09
CA HIS A 70 -7.52 3.04 20.32
C HIS A 70 -6.61 4.12 20.95
N PRO A 71 -5.99 3.87 22.12
CA PRO A 71 -5.08 4.83 22.74
C PRO A 71 -3.82 5.12 21.90
N LEU A 72 -3.45 4.19 21.00
CA LEU A 72 -2.38 4.30 20.01
C LEU A 72 -2.82 3.56 18.73
N TRP A 73 -2.97 4.27 17.61
CA TRP A 73 -3.44 3.74 16.31
C TRP A 73 -2.49 2.74 15.66
N GLN A 74 -1.23 2.70 16.08
CA GLN A 74 -0.21 1.78 15.56
C GLN A 74 -0.53 0.29 15.80
N ASN A 75 -1.50 -0.02 16.68
CA ASN A 75 -1.86 -1.39 17.01
C ASN A 75 -3.04 -1.96 16.20
N ASN A 76 -3.73 -1.15 15.40
CA ASN A 76 -4.89 -1.62 14.62
C ASN A 76 -4.46 -2.01 13.20
N ILE A 77 -3.58 -3.00 13.12
CA ILE A 77 -3.05 -3.52 11.85
C ILE A 77 -4.15 -4.29 11.12
N GLN A 78 -4.58 -3.76 9.97
CA GLN A 78 -5.55 -4.42 9.10
C GLN A 78 -4.86 -5.33 8.08
N MET A 79 -3.67 -4.94 7.62
CA MET A 79 -2.77 -5.75 6.80
C MET A 79 -1.40 -5.71 7.44
N SER A 80 -0.88 -6.88 7.81
CA SER A 80 0.47 -7.01 8.36
C SER A 80 1.51 -6.39 7.41
N PRO A 81 2.66 -5.94 7.94
CA PRO A 81 3.75 -5.45 7.12
C PRO A 81 4.11 -6.48 6.03
N LYS A 82 4.15 -6.03 4.78
CA LYS A 82 4.55 -6.84 3.63
C LYS A 82 5.70 -6.16 2.92
N ARG A 83 6.75 -6.93 2.68
CA ARG A 83 7.90 -6.48 1.90
C ARG A 83 7.52 -6.45 0.43
N MET A 84 7.75 -5.32 -0.22
CA MET A 84 7.42 -5.09 -1.63
C MET A 84 8.56 -4.41 -2.36
N ARG A 85 8.64 -4.62 -3.68
CA ARG A 85 9.54 -3.91 -4.57
C ARG A 85 8.75 -3.29 -5.72
N ILE A 86 9.21 -2.15 -6.21
CA ILE A 86 8.70 -1.54 -7.42
C ILE A 86 9.02 -2.45 -8.59
N THR A 87 7.99 -2.83 -9.36
CA THR A 87 8.11 -3.66 -10.55
C THR A 87 7.86 -2.89 -11.83
N ASN A 88 7.21 -1.73 -11.74
CA ASN A 88 6.98 -0.86 -12.88
C ASN A 88 6.70 0.58 -12.42
N VAL A 89 7.14 1.55 -13.22
CA VAL A 89 6.71 2.94 -13.14
C VAL A 89 6.34 3.41 -14.54
N SER A 90 5.13 3.97 -14.67
CA SER A 90 4.65 4.55 -15.93
C SER A 90 4.02 5.89 -15.60
N ASP A 91 4.62 6.97 -16.11
CA ASP A 91 4.25 8.35 -15.79
C ASP A 91 4.19 8.59 -14.27
N ASN A 92 2.99 8.72 -13.74
CA ASN A 92 2.72 8.99 -12.34
C ASN A 92 2.08 7.81 -11.59
N ILE A 93 2.14 6.62 -12.21
CA ILE A 93 1.66 5.36 -11.66
C ILE A 93 2.85 4.50 -11.25
N VAL A 94 2.91 4.13 -9.97
CA VAL A 94 3.96 3.27 -9.40
C VAL A 94 3.34 1.94 -9.00
N GLN A 95 3.90 0.83 -9.47
CA GLN A 95 3.43 -0.52 -9.15
C GLN A 95 4.45 -1.24 -8.27
N LEU A 96 4.00 -1.70 -7.11
CA LEU A 96 4.76 -2.51 -6.17
C LEU A 96 4.20 -3.94 -6.12
N ARG A 97 5.08 -4.93 -6.05
CA ARG A 97 4.73 -6.34 -5.84
C ARG A 97 5.44 -6.86 -4.61
N GLY A 98 4.72 -7.61 -3.78
CA GLY A 98 5.31 -8.28 -2.64
C GLY A 98 6.29 -9.38 -3.04
N TYR A 99 7.27 -9.66 -2.19
CA TYR A 99 8.23 -10.73 -2.40
C TYR A 99 8.72 -11.30 -1.06
N GLY A 100 9.11 -12.58 -1.05
CA GLY A 100 9.39 -13.30 0.19
C GLY A 100 8.13 -13.86 0.83
N TYR A 101 8.24 -14.26 2.10
CA TYR A 101 7.21 -14.97 2.84
C TYR A 101 7.08 -14.43 4.26
N ASP A 102 5.91 -14.60 4.87
CA ASP A 102 5.79 -14.44 6.32
C ASP A 102 6.37 -15.63 7.10
N SER A 103 6.36 -15.53 8.43
CA SER A 103 6.84 -16.58 9.33
C SER A 103 6.07 -17.90 9.25
N MET A 104 4.86 -17.87 8.68
CA MET A 104 3.99 -19.03 8.49
C MET A 104 4.10 -19.60 7.07
N GLY A 105 4.94 -19.01 6.20
CA GLY A 105 5.17 -19.45 4.83
C GLY A 105 4.18 -18.90 3.80
N ALA A 106 3.32 -17.96 4.15
CA ALA A 106 2.44 -17.32 3.17
C ALA A 106 3.22 -16.32 2.31
N SER A 107 3.00 -16.35 0.99
CA SER A 107 3.76 -15.55 0.05
C SER A 107 3.34 -14.08 0.09
N PHE A 108 4.30 -13.17 0.20
CA PHE A 108 4.02 -11.75 -0.02
C PHE A 108 3.72 -11.46 -1.49
N ALA A 109 4.14 -12.33 -2.41
CA ALA A 109 3.83 -12.18 -3.83
C ALA A 109 2.33 -12.26 -4.11
N ASP A 110 1.48 -12.71 -3.19
CA ASP A 110 0.03 -12.65 -3.37
C ASP A 110 -0.53 -11.22 -3.26
N TYR A 111 0.30 -10.25 -2.87
CA TYR A 111 -0.09 -8.86 -2.65
C TYR A 111 0.67 -7.91 -3.56
N GLY A 112 0.02 -6.81 -3.93
CA GLY A 112 0.65 -5.69 -4.63
C GLY A 112 -0.08 -4.39 -4.39
N VAL A 113 0.60 -3.28 -4.63
CA VAL A 113 0.04 -1.94 -4.45
C VAL A 113 0.31 -1.12 -5.70
N VAL A 114 -0.71 -0.42 -6.17
CA VAL A 114 -0.58 0.57 -7.24
C VAL A 114 -0.86 1.94 -6.64
N LEU A 115 0.07 2.88 -6.85
CA LEU A 115 -0.02 4.26 -6.40
C LEU A 115 -0.28 5.15 -7.62
N LEU A 116 -1.22 6.08 -7.48
CA LEU A 116 -1.31 7.24 -8.36
C LEU A 116 -0.78 8.46 -7.59
N ILE A 117 0.25 9.10 -8.13
CA ILE A 117 0.94 10.22 -7.49
C ILE A 117 0.69 11.47 -8.32
N GLU A 118 0.21 12.55 -7.72
CA GLU A 118 0.02 13.84 -8.40
C GLU A 118 0.50 14.96 -7.49
N ASN A 119 1.18 15.97 -8.05
CA ASN A 119 1.69 17.11 -7.29
C ASN A 119 2.49 16.69 -6.03
N GLU A 120 3.33 15.66 -6.17
CA GLU A 120 4.15 15.09 -5.09
C GLU A 120 3.34 14.40 -3.96
N GLU A 121 2.06 14.09 -4.17
CA GLU A 121 1.20 13.44 -3.19
C GLU A 121 0.56 12.17 -3.75
N ILE A 122 0.42 11.12 -2.93
CA ILE A 122 -0.37 9.95 -3.29
C ILE A 122 -1.85 10.34 -3.23
N ILE A 123 -2.53 10.33 -4.38
CA ILE A 123 -3.96 10.69 -4.46
C ILE A 123 -4.89 9.48 -4.51
N ARG A 124 -4.36 8.31 -4.87
CA ARG A 124 -5.11 7.05 -4.91
C ARG A 124 -4.19 5.87 -4.66
N VAL A 125 -4.71 4.88 -3.93
CA VAL A 125 -4.05 3.60 -3.68
C VAL A 125 -4.97 2.48 -4.12
N GLN A 126 -4.43 1.51 -4.86
CA GLN A 126 -5.10 0.24 -5.10
C GLN A 126 -4.29 -0.89 -4.45
N LEU A 127 -4.92 -1.64 -3.55
CA LEU A 127 -4.38 -2.89 -3.01
C LEU A 127 -4.89 -4.05 -3.86
N ASN A 128 -3.99 -4.90 -4.34
CA ASN A 128 -4.30 -6.12 -5.07
C ASN A 128 -3.98 -7.35 -4.22
N MET A 129 -4.93 -8.28 -4.15
CA MET A 129 -4.79 -9.63 -3.60
C MET A 129 -4.99 -10.61 -4.76
N TYR A 130 -3.87 -11.04 -5.35
CA TYR A 130 -3.84 -11.77 -6.61
C TYR A 130 -4.32 -13.22 -6.47
N ASP A 131 -4.07 -13.85 -5.33
CA ASP A 131 -4.54 -15.20 -4.97
C ASP A 131 -6.08 -15.30 -4.98
N ARG A 132 -6.76 -14.20 -4.69
CA ARG A 132 -8.23 -14.11 -4.57
C ARG A 132 -8.90 -13.39 -5.73
N ASN A 133 -8.10 -12.84 -6.65
CA ASN A 133 -8.55 -11.94 -7.71
C ASN A 133 -9.38 -10.75 -7.18
N ILE A 134 -8.85 -10.08 -6.15
CA ILE A 134 -9.49 -8.95 -5.47
C ILE A 134 -8.62 -7.72 -5.60
N SER A 135 -9.25 -6.59 -5.91
CA SER A 135 -8.64 -5.27 -5.75
C SER A 135 -9.49 -4.39 -4.83
N ILE A 136 -8.83 -3.53 -4.06
CA ILE A 136 -9.49 -2.53 -3.22
C ILE A 136 -8.89 -1.19 -3.58
N VAL A 137 -9.74 -0.29 -4.08
CA VAL A 137 -9.35 1.07 -4.50
C VAL A 137 -9.72 2.03 -3.39
N TYR A 138 -8.73 2.64 -2.77
CA TYR A 138 -8.88 3.66 -1.74
C TYR A 138 -8.80 5.05 -2.36
N LEU A 139 -9.77 5.89 -2.01
CA LEU A 139 -9.99 7.20 -2.61
C LEU A 139 -9.72 8.29 -1.57
N LYS A 140 -9.18 9.42 -2.03
CA LYS A 140 -8.99 10.61 -1.19
C LYS A 140 -10.27 11.41 -1.08
#